data_AF-A0A966Q0M9-F1
#
_entry.id   AF-A0A966Q0M9-F1
#
_cell.length_a   1.000
_cell.length_b   1.000
_cell.length_c   1.000
_cell.angle_alpha   90.00
_cell.angle_beta   90.00
_cell.angle_gamma   90.00
#
_symmetry.space_group_name_H-M   'P 1'
#
loop_
_entity.id
_entity.type
_entity.pdbx_description
1 polymer ?
#
loop_
_entity_poly.entity_id
_entity_poly.type
_entity_poly.pdbx_seq_one_letter_code
_entity_poly.pdbx_strand_id
1 'polypeptide(L)'
;MAVPFMFVDGNLTLVLNNQSYQVLPDHINYKLILEKLPSATAEELLEVVDVQKAVATFSDGLVEIKNGQVTYEGEPVHGSISKRILEFMSKGLPFQPLVNFLNNIMENPSMQSQKELYDFLEHEHLPITEDGHFLAYKAVRSDYKDKYRGVFDNRVGQICTMQRAKVDDNRARGCSDGLHAGALNYVAGYGSLESGDRIVIV
;
A
#
# COMPACT_ATOMS: atom_id res chain seq x y z
N MET A 1 25.47 -19.66 -13.20
CA MET A 1 25.29 -20.29 -14.53
C MET A 1 24.37 -19.41 -15.34
N ALA A 2 24.56 -19.31 -16.66
CA ALA A 2 23.64 -18.57 -17.52
C ALA A 2 22.28 -19.27 -17.53
N VAL A 3 21.19 -18.51 -17.43
CA VAL A 3 19.82 -19.06 -17.47
C VAL A 3 19.50 -19.55 -18.89
N PRO A 4 19.10 -20.82 -19.08
CA PRO A 4 18.64 -21.29 -20.38
C PRO A 4 17.34 -20.60 -20.77
N PHE A 5 17.29 -20.04 -21.98
CA PHE A 5 16.11 -19.36 -22.50
C PHE A 5 15.88 -19.61 -24.00
N MET A 6 14.66 -19.37 -24.44
CA MET A 6 14.27 -19.31 -25.86
C MET A 6 13.42 -18.06 -26.09
N PHE A 7 13.66 -17.36 -27.20
CA PHE A 7 12.90 -16.17 -27.57
C PHE A 7 12.40 -16.31 -29.02
N VAL A 8 11.09 -16.36 -29.21
CA VAL A 8 10.43 -16.55 -30.52
C VAL A 8 9.18 -15.68 -30.58
N ASP A 9 9.05 -14.86 -31.62
CA ASP A 9 7.88 -14.00 -31.88
C ASP A 9 7.45 -13.12 -30.69
N GLY A 10 8.43 -12.64 -29.89
CA GLY A 10 8.15 -11.85 -28.69
C GLY A 10 7.79 -12.67 -27.45
N ASN A 11 7.66 -13.99 -27.56
CA ASN A 11 7.47 -14.87 -26.41
C ASN A 11 8.83 -15.32 -25.87
N LEU A 12 9.01 -15.18 -24.56
CA LEU A 12 10.21 -15.62 -23.85
C LEU A 12 9.88 -16.86 -23.03
N THR A 13 10.64 -17.94 -23.22
CA THR A 13 10.59 -19.13 -22.37
C THR A 13 11.87 -19.21 -21.56
N LEU A 14 11.74 -19.32 -20.23
CA LEU A 14 12.85 -19.43 -19.28
C LEU A 14 12.82 -20.79 -18.59
N VAL A 15 13.98 -21.39 -18.36
CA VAL A 15 14.10 -22.54 -17.44
C VAL A 15 14.76 -22.07 -16.16
N LEU A 16 13.96 -21.91 -15.10
CA LEU A 16 14.39 -21.46 -13.78
C LEU A 16 14.17 -22.60 -12.79
N ASN A 17 15.20 -22.98 -12.02
CA ASN A 17 15.11 -24.04 -11.01
C ASN A 17 14.45 -25.33 -11.52
N ASN A 18 14.81 -25.74 -12.74
CA ASN A 18 14.28 -26.94 -13.41
C ASN A 18 12.77 -26.90 -13.73
N GLN A 19 12.16 -25.71 -13.75
CA GLN A 19 10.80 -25.45 -14.19
C GLN A 19 10.79 -24.49 -15.38
N SER A 20 9.88 -24.72 -16.34
CA SER A 20 9.72 -23.87 -17.52
C SER A 20 8.69 -22.78 -17.26
N TYR A 21 9.03 -21.54 -17.54
CA TYR A 21 8.17 -20.37 -17.41
C TYR A 21 7.99 -19.72 -18.78
N GLN A 22 6.75 -19.44 -19.16
CA GLN A 22 6.43 -18.72 -20.38
C GLN A 22 6.06 -17.29 -20.02
N VAL A 23 6.81 -16.33 -20.57
CA VAL A 23 6.62 -14.90 -20.40
C VAL A 23 6.16 -14.33 -21.74
N LEU A 24 4.90 -13.91 -21.78
CA LEU A 24 4.27 -13.29 -22.94
C LEU A 24 4.53 -11.76 -22.95
N PRO A 25 4.43 -11.08 -24.11
CA PRO A 25 4.61 -9.63 -24.23
C PRO A 25 3.73 -8.76 -23.31
N ASP A 26 2.59 -9.29 -22.87
CA ASP A 26 1.63 -8.63 -21.99
C ASP A 26 1.93 -8.86 -20.49
N HIS A 27 2.97 -9.63 -20.17
CA HIS A 27 3.41 -9.79 -18.79
C HIS A 27 3.83 -8.45 -18.19
N ILE A 28 3.39 -8.16 -16.97
CA ILE A 28 3.61 -6.85 -16.31
C ILE A 28 5.10 -6.47 -16.21
N ASN A 29 5.94 -7.49 -15.97
CA ASN A 29 7.39 -7.33 -15.87
C ASN A 29 8.13 -7.68 -17.17
N TYR A 30 7.45 -7.80 -18.32
CA TYR A 30 8.09 -8.26 -19.57
C TYR A 30 9.37 -7.47 -19.91
N LYS A 31 9.32 -6.14 -19.84
CA LYS A 31 10.50 -5.28 -20.07
C LYS A 31 11.60 -5.51 -19.03
N LEU A 32 11.24 -5.54 -17.75
CA LEU A 32 12.18 -5.76 -16.65
C LEU A 32 12.86 -7.13 -16.74
N ILE A 33 12.12 -8.17 -17.14
CA ILE A 33 12.66 -9.52 -17.35
C ILE A 33 13.69 -9.51 -18.48
N LEU A 34 13.38 -8.88 -19.62
CA LEU A 34 14.32 -8.76 -20.73
C LEU A 34 15.57 -7.95 -20.37
N GLU A 35 15.43 -6.89 -19.59
CA GLU A 35 16.56 -6.08 -19.10
C GLU A 35 17.46 -6.85 -18.14
N LYS A 36 16.89 -7.66 -17.25
CA LYS A 36 17.63 -8.46 -16.27
C LYS A 36 18.24 -9.75 -16.83
N LEU A 37 17.64 -10.32 -17.87
CA LEU A 37 18.04 -11.61 -18.47
C LEU A 37 19.56 -11.79 -18.70
N PRO A 38 20.33 -10.77 -19.15
CA PRO A 38 21.76 -10.94 -19.43
C PRO A 38 22.64 -11.16 -18.20
N SER A 39 22.23 -10.68 -17.03
CA SER A 39 23.09 -10.60 -15.84
C SER A 39 22.50 -11.22 -14.56
N ALA A 40 21.18 -11.38 -14.50
CA ALA A 40 20.49 -11.85 -13.31
C ALA A 40 20.67 -13.36 -13.07
N THR A 41 20.59 -13.77 -11.80
CA THR A 41 20.56 -15.19 -11.43
C THR A 41 19.18 -15.80 -11.72
N ALA A 42 19.08 -17.13 -11.64
CA ALA A 42 17.80 -17.82 -11.81
C ALA A 42 16.78 -17.39 -10.72
N GLU A 43 17.26 -17.14 -9.51
CA GLU A 43 16.48 -16.67 -8.36
C GLU A 43 15.96 -15.25 -8.58
N GLU A 44 16.82 -14.32 -9.01
CA GLU A 44 16.44 -12.93 -9.30
C GLU A 44 15.43 -12.83 -10.46
N LEU A 45 15.54 -13.71 -11.46
CA LEU A 45 14.56 -13.81 -12.55
C LEU A 45 13.25 -14.43 -12.07
N LEU A 46 13.30 -15.41 -11.18
CA LEU A 46 12.11 -16.04 -10.64
C LEU A 46 11.26 -15.05 -9.85
N GLU A 47 11.87 -14.16 -9.07
CA GLU A 47 11.16 -13.12 -8.32
C GLU A 47 10.35 -12.18 -9.21
N VAL A 48 10.86 -11.84 -10.40
CA VAL A 48 10.17 -10.93 -11.32
C VAL A 48 9.21 -11.65 -12.27
N VAL A 49 9.40 -12.95 -12.52
CA VAL A 49 8.52 -13.79 -13.34
C VAL A 49 7.30 -14.26 -12.55
N ASP A 50 7.47 -14.67 -11.29
CA ASP A 50 6.40 -15.24 -10.45
C ASP A 50 5.62 -14.16 -9.66
N VAL A 51 5.66 -12.90 -10.12
CA VAL A 51 5.14 -11.74 -9.39
C VAL A 51 3.62 -11.84 -9.16
N GLN A 52 2.88 -12.46 -10.09
CA GLN A 52 1.43 -12.67 -9.98
C GLN A 52 1.10 -13.64 -8.84
N LYS A 53 1.90 -14.69 -8.66
CA LYS A 53 1.76 -15.63 -7.56
C LYS A 53 2.20 -15.02 -6.23
N ALA A 54 3.20 -14.15 -6.24
CA ALA A 54 3.59 -13.39 -5.05
C ALA A 54 2.43 -12.51 -4.56
N VAL A 55 1.75 -11.78 -5.45
CA VAL A 55 0.55 -10.97 -5.11
C VAL A 55 -0.56 -11.84 -4.51
N ALA A 56 -0.89 -12.97 -5.13
CA ALA A 56 -1.90 -13.89 -4.60
C ALA A 56 -1.47 -14.43 -3.21
N THR A 57 -0.20 -14.77 -3.03
CA THR A 57 0.33 -15.26 -1.74
C THR A 57 0.26 -14.21 -0.64
N PHE A 58 0.64 -12.96 -0.92
CA PHE A 58 0.60 -11.88 0.06
C PHE A 58 -0.82 -11.48 0.49
N SER A 59 -1.79 -11.78 -0.36
CA SER A 59 -3.18 -11.38 -0.16
C SER A 59 -4.09 -12.51 0.28
N ASP A 60 -3.55 -13.68 0.64
CA ASP A 60 -4.32 -14.92 0.88
C ASP A 60 -5.26 -15.29 -0.29
N GLY A 61 -4.88 -14.90 -1.51
CA GLY A 61 -5.61 -15.13 -2.75
C GLY A 61 -6.71 -14.11 -3.03
N LEU A 62 -6.88 -13.09 -2.19
CA LEU A 62 -7.91 -12.06 -2.37
C LEU A 62 -7.54 -11.08 -3.48
N VAL A 63 -6.26 -10.76 -3.64
CA VAL A 63 -5.75 -9.86 -4.68
C VAL A 63 -5.13 -10.68 -5.81
N GLU A 64 -5.58 -10.38 -7.03
CA GLU A 64 -5.05 -11.01 -8.23
C GLU A 64 -4.73 -9.95 -9.29
N ILE A 65 -3.91 -10.34 -10.27
CA ILE A 65 -3.64 -9.52 -11.45
C ILE A 65 -4.07 -10.30 -12.68
N LYS A 66 -5.11 -9.79 -13.34
CA LYS A 66 -5.70 -10.37 -14.55
C LYS A 66 -5.68 -9.32 -15.65
N ASN A 67 -5.09 -9.66 -16.80
CA ASN A 67 -5.02 -8.78 -17.97
C ASN A 67 -4.48 -7.36 -17.65
N GLY A 68 -3.45 -7.28 -16.79
CA GLY A 68 -2.87 -6.00 -16.38
C GLY A 68 -3.75 -5.16 -15.44
N GLN A 69 -4.79 -5.74 -14.85
CA GLN A 69 -5.67 -5.09 -13.88
C GLN A 69 -5.60 -5.81 -12.53
N VAL A 70 -5.51 -5.03 -11.46
CA VAL A 70 -5.63 -5.54 -10.08
C VAL A 70 -7.10 -5.81 -9.79
N THR A 71 -7.41 -6.99 -9.27
CA THR A 71 -8.75 -7.36 -8.80
C THR A 71 -8.70 -7.76 -7.33
N TYR A 72 -9.78 -7.51 -6.58
CA TYR A 72 -9.98 -7.92 -5.20
C TYR A 72 -11.26 -8.77 -5.13
N GLU A 73 -11.16 -10.02 -4.68
CA GLU A 73 -12.27 -10.99 -4.68
C GLU A 73 -12.97 -11.15 -6.04
N GLY A 74 -12.19 -11.01 -7.12
CA GLY A 74 -12.67 -11.08 -8.51
C GLY A 74 -13.23 -9.77 -9.07
N GLU A 75 -13.43 -8.74 -8.24
CA GLU A 75 -13.91 -7.43 -8.69
C GLU A 75 -12.74 -6.48 -9.02
N PRO A 76 -12.83 -5.69 -10.10
CA PRO A 76 -11.79 -4.72 -10.45
C PRO A 76 -11.53 -3.67 -9.36
N VAL A 77 -10.26 -3.51 -9.01
CA VAL A 77 -9.82 -2.43 -8.10
C VAL A 77 -9.57 -1.17 -8.91
N HIS A 78 -10.41 -0.17 -8.66
CA HIS A 78 -10.29 1.16 -9.25
C HIS A 78 -9.47 2.10 -8.35
N GLY A 79 -9.03 3.23 -8.90
CA GLY A 79 -8.30 4.27 -8.16
C GLY A 79 -6.79 4.27 -8.42
N SER A 80 -6.07 5.13 -7.71
CA SER A 80 -4.61 5.26 -7.84
C SER A 80 -3.86 4.10 -7.19
N ILE A 81 -4.45 3.39 -6.22
CA ILE A 81 -3.83 2.24 -5.55
C ILE A 81 -3.49 1.11 -6.52
N SER A 82 -4.41 0.73 -7.41
CA SER A 82 -4.16 -0.35 -8.37
C SER A 82 -3.06 0.06 -9.35
N LYS A 83 -3.05 1.31 -9.80
CA LYS A 83 -1.97 1.85 -10.64
C LYS A 83 -0.63 1.80 -9.91
N ARG A 84 -0.59 2.17 -8.62
CA ARG A 84 0.64 2.17 -7.83
C ARG A 84 1.18 0.75 -7.62
N ILE A 85 0.32 -0.22 -7.30
CA ILE A 85 0.72 -1.63 -7.17
C ILE A 85 1.39 -2.11 -8.47
N LEU A 86 0.73 -1.90 -9.61
CA LEU A 86 1.25 -2.30 -10.92
C LEU A 86 2.56 -1.58 -11.26
N GLU A 87 2.66 -0.28 -10.94
CA GLU A 87 3.89 0.51 -11.14
C GLU A 87 5.05 -0.06 -10.32
N PHE A 88 4.84 -0.31 -9.01
CA PHE A 88 5.86 -0.85 -8.13
C PHE A 88 6.34 -2.21 -8.62
N MET A 89 5.42 -3.08 -9.03
CA MET A 89 5.76 -4.37 -9.63
C MET A 89 6.62 -4.21 -10.89
N SER A 90 6.19 -3.38 -11.84
CA SER A 90 6.89 -3.15 -13.11
C SER A 90 8.31 -2.60 -12.93
N LYS A 91 8.56 -1.90 -11.82
CA LYS A 91 9.86 -1.35 -11.44
C LYS A 91 10.68 -2.27 -10.52
N GLY A 92 10.14 -3.42 -10.13
CA GLY A 92 10.78 -4.31 -9.15
C GLY A 92 10.90 -3.68 -7.75
N LEU A 93 10.02 -2.75 -7.39
CA LEU A 93 9.95 -2.15 -6.06
C LEU A 93 9.12 -3.00 -5.10
N PRO A 94 9.34 -2.90 -3.77
CA PRO A 94 8.54 -3.62 -2.77
C PRO A 94 7.05 -3.21 -2.81
N PHE A 95 6.21 -4.03 -3.43
CA PHE A 95 4.77 -3.76 -3.58
C PHE A 95 3.90 -4.44 -2.51
N GLN A 96 4.46 -5.38 -1.73
CA GLN A 96 3.73 -6.11 -0.68
C GLN A 96 3.01 -5.18 0.32
N PRO A 97 3.60 -4.08 0.82
CA PRO A 97 2.90 -3.15 1.70
C PRO A 97 1.61 -2.59 1.09
N LEU A 98 1.61 -2.32 -0.22
CA LEU A 98 0.44 -1.81 -0.94
C LEU A 98 -0.66 -2.87 -1.08
N VAL A 99 -0.27 -4.14 -1.28
CA VAL A 99 -1.20 -5.28 -1.32
C VAL A 99 -1.84 -5.50 0.05
N ASN A 100 -1.04 -5.46 1.12
CA ASN A 100 -1.54 -5.57 2.49
C ASN A 100 -2.48 -4.41 2.83
N PHE A 101 -2.13 -3.18 2.41
CA PHE A 101 -3.00 -2.03 2.58
C PHE A 101 -4.32 -2.18 1.83
N LEU A 102 -4.29 -2.71 0.59
CA LEU A 102 -5.50 -2.99 -0.17
C LEU A 102 -6.38 -4.00 0.58
N ASN A 103 -5.82 -5.08 1.13
CA ASN A 103 -6.58 -6.02 1.97
C ASN A 103 -7.24 -5.30 3.16
N ASN A 104 -6.46 -4.55 3.96
CA ASN A 104 -6.97 -3.87 5.14
C ASN A 104 -8.07 -2.85 4.80
N ILE A 105 -7.92 -2.09 3.72
CA ILE A 105 -8.88 -1.03 3.38
C ILE A 105 -10.19 -1.61 2.82
N MET A 106 -10.15 -2.75 2.13
CA MET A 106 -11.36 -3.39 1.60
C MET A 106 -12.26 -3.94 2.71
N GLU A 107 -11.72 -4.26 3.89
CA GLU A 107 -12.51 -4.58 5.08
C GLU A 107 -13.20 -3.36 5.73
N ASN A 108 -12.80 -2.14 5.35
CA ASN A 108 -13.39 -0.93 5.93
C ASN A 108 -14.85 -0.77 5.49
N PRO A 109 -15.81 -0.60 6.40
CA PRO A 109 -17.23 -0.49 6.04
C PRO A 109 -17.58 0.80 5.25
N SER A 110 -16.68 1.78 5.21
CA SER A 110 -16.87 3.02 4.46
C SER A 110 -16.38 2.89 3.02
N MET A 111 -17.32 2.83 2.06
CA MET A 111 -17.00 2.88 0.63
C MET A 111 -16.24 4.16 0.24
N GLN A 112 -16.45 5.27 0.95
CA GLN A 112 -15.70 6.51 0.71
C GLN A 112 -14.23 6.32 1.10
N SER A 113 -13.97 5.72 2.27
CA SER A 113 -12.61 5.44 2.73
C SER A 113 -11.91 4.43 1.81
N GLN A 114 -12.62 3.39 1.34
CA GLN A 114 -12.12 2.46 0.32
C GLN A 114 -11.63 3.16 -0.95
N LYS A 115 -12.34 4.20 -1.39
CA LYS A 115 -12.04 4.89 -2.65
C LYS A 115 -11.03 6.02 -2.52
N GLU A 116 -11.07 6.77 -1.41
CA GLU A 116 -10.38 8.06 -1.30
C GLU A 116 -9.16 8.03 -0.38
N LEU A 117 -9.03 7.05 0.53
CA LEU A 117 -7.96 7.08 1.53
C LEU A 117 -6.58 7.03 0.87
N TYR A 118 -6.38 6.11 -0.06
CA TYR A 118 -5.08 5.98 -0.71
C TYR A 118 -4.72 7.23 -1.54
N ASP A 119 -5.69 7.88 -2.21
CA ASP A 119 -5.46 9.14 -2.93
C ASP A 119 -4.95 10.24 -1.98
N PHE A 120 -5.51 10.33 -0.77
CA PHE A 120 -5.04 11.25 0.27
C PHE A 120 -3.61 10.92 0.73
N LEU A 121 -3.32 9.65 1.00
CA LEU A 121 -1.98 9.22 1.42
C LEU A 121 -0.93 9.53 0.35
N GLU A 122 -1.27 9.28 -0.92
CA GLU A 122 -0.40 9.56 -2.07
C GLU A 122 -0.15 11.06 -2.23
N HIS A 123 -1.19 11.89 -2.12
CA HIS A 123 -1.09 13.35 -2.24
C HIS A 123 -0.23 13.97 -1.13
N GLU A 124 -0.39 13.51 0.11
CA GLU A 124 0.32 14.04 1.28
C GLU A 124 1.64 13.32 1.58
N HIS A 125 2.05 12.39 0.72
CA HIS A 125 3.27 11.60 0.86
C HIS A 125 3.37 10.84 2.20
N LEU A 126 2.25 10.24 2.62
CA LEU A 126 2.16 9.45 3.84
C LEU A 126 2.50 7.98 3.56
N PRO A 127 3.52 7.40 4.23
CA PRO A 127 4.00 6.06 3.91
C PRO A 127 3.07 4.97 4.46
N ILE A 128 2.98 3.89 3.71
CA ILE A 128 2.31 2.64 4.11
C ILE A 128 3.32 1.72 4.79
N THR A 129 2.90 1.08 5.87
CA THR A 129 3.73 0.16 6.66
C THR A 129 3.70 -1.25 6.07
N GLU A 130 4.65 -2.09 6.47
CA GLU A 130 4.81 -3.46 5.96
C GLU A 130 3.55 -4.31 6.13
N ASP A 131 2.77 -4.07 7.20
CA ASP A 131 1.52 -4.75 7.53
C ASP A 131 0.27 -4.08 6.94
N GLY A 132 0.42 -3.12 6.03
CA GLY A 132 -0.69 -2.50 5.31
C GLY A 132 -1.44 -1.41 6.10
N HIS A 133 -0.85 -0.89 7.17
CA HIS A 133 -1.32 0.35 7.81
C HIS A 133 -0.62 1.56 7.16
N PHE A 134 -0.78 2.76 7.72
CA PHE A 134 -0.12 3.96 7.24
C PHE A 134 0.30 4.82 8.42
N LEU A 135 1.36 5.60 8.20
CA LEU A 135 1.81 6.58 9.19
C LEU A 135 1.22 7.95 8.87
N ALA A 136 0.74 8.62 9.91
CA ALA A 136 0.26 9.99 9.82
C ALA A 136 0.79 10.81 11.00
N TYR A 137 0.36 12.07 11.11
CA TYR A 137 0.78 12.98 12.16
C TYR A 137 -0.41 13.40 13.01
N LYS A 138 -0.14 13.72 14.28
CA LYS A 138 -1.12 14.27 15.21
C LYS A 138 -0.45 15.24 16.18
N ALA A 139 -1.07 16.41 16.38
CA ALA A 139 -0.69 17.30 17.47
C ALA A 139 -1.44 16.90 18.74
N VAL A 140 -0.71 16.78 19.84
CA VAL A 140 -1.19 16.37 21.16
C VAL A 140 -0.70 17.38 22.19
N ARG A 141 -1.37 17.43 23.33
CA ARG A 141 -0.98 18.32 24.44
C ARG A 141 0.37 17.90 25.03
N SER A 142 0.91 18.75 25.90
CA SER A 142 2.17 18.48 26.61
C SER A 142 2.15 17.16 27.42
N ASP A 143 0.97 16.71 27.85
CA ASP A 143 0.69 15.47 28.58
C ASP A 143 0.33 14.27 27.69
N TYR A 144 0.48 14.40 26.36
CA TYR A 144 0.15 13.42 25.31
C TYR A 144 -1.36 13.15 25.12
N LYS A 145 -2.23 13.90 25.79
CA LYS A 145 -3.67 13.80 25.51
C LYS A 145 -4.04 14.46 24.19
N ASP A 146 -5.13 14.03 23.57
CA ASP A 146 -5.61 14.63 22.33
C ASP A 146 -5.87 16.14 22.50
N LYS A 147 -5.60 16.92 21.44
CA LYS A 147 -5.56 18.39 21.47
C LYS A 147 -6.83 19.01 22.07
N TYR A 148 -8.00 18.53 21.65
CA TYR A 148 -9.27 19.23 21.91
C TYR A 148 -10.01 18.70 23.12
N ARG A 149 -10.19 17.38 23.26
CA ARG A 149 -11.00 16.78 24.34
C ARG A 149 -10.17 16.36 25.54
N GLY A 150 -8.90 16.02 25.33
CA GLY A 150 -8.01 15.59 26.42
C GLY A 150 -8.34 14.19 26.99
N VAL A 151 -9.01 13.34 26.20
CA VAL A 151 -9.54 12.04 26.61
C VAL A 151 -8.54 10.93 26.26
N PHE A 152 -8.12 10.86 25.01
CA PHE A 152 -7.28 9.78 24.47
C PHE A 152 -5.82 10.01 24.83
N ASP A 153 -5.14 8.96 25.31
CA ASP A 153 -3.70 8.98 25.57
C ASP A 153 -2.92 8.55 24.32
N ASN A 154 -2.12 9.47 23.77
CA ASN A 154 -1.33 9.25 22.57
C ASN A 154 0.17 9.15 22.88
N ARG A 155 0.54 8.67 24.08
CA ARG A 155 1.93 8.26 24.35
C ARG A 155 2.37 7.18 23.37
N VAL A 156 3.63 7.20 22.99
CA VAL A 156 4.23 6.17 22.10
C VAL A 156 3.96 4.78 22.68
N GLY A 157 3.43 3.88 21.84
CA GLY A 157 3.03 2.53 22.22
C GLY A 157 1.60 2.38 22.74
N GLN A 158 0.85 3.48 22.92
CA GLN A 158 -0.58 3.41 23.23
C GLN A 158 -1.41 3.23 21.96
N ILE A 159 -2.47 2.43 22.05
CA ILE A 159 -3.43 2.23 20.95
C ILE A 159 -4.72 2.97 21.30
N CYS A 160 -5.04 3.98 20.52
CA CYS A 160 -6.31 4.69 20.60
C CYS A 160 -7.34 4.00 19.71
N THR A 161 -8.44 3.52 20.28
CA THR A 161 -9.53 2.89 19.54
C THR A 161 -10.87 3.54 19.86
N MET A 162 -11.80 3.48 18.91
CA MET A 162 -13.19 3.85 19.13
C MET A 162 -14.11 2.96 18.32
N GLN A 163 -15.34 2.78 18.80
CA GLN A 163 -16.35 2.03 18.07
C GLN A 163 -16.68 2.74 16.75
N ARG A 164 -16.66 2.02 15.63
CA ARG A 164 -16.94 2.58 14.29
C ARG A 164 -18.29 3.30 14.20
N ALA A 165 -19.30 2.80 14.93
CA ALA A 165 -20.63 3.41 15.04
C ALA A 165 -20.66 4.76 15.80
N LYS A 166 -19.54 5.18 16.38
CA LYS A 166 -19.36 6.48 17.04
C LYS A 166 -18.52 7.46 16.21
N VAL A 167 -18.15 7.08 14.98
CA VAL A 167 -17.43 7.95 14.03
C VAL A 167 -18.45 8.61 13.11
N ASP A 168 -18.33 9.92 12.88
CA ASP A 168 -19.16 10.66 11.93
C ASP A 168 -18.81 10.23 10.49
N ASP A 169 -19.79 9.71 9.76
CA ASP A 169 -19.63 9.27 8.38
C ASP A 169 -19.53 10.44 7.38
N ASN A 170 -19.88 11.66 7.80
CA ASN A 170 -19.87 12.82 6.92
C ASN A 170 -18.48 13.47 6.88
N ARG A 171 -17.69 13.12 5.86
CA ARG A 171 -16.36 13.71 5.62
C ARG A 171 -16.34 15.23 5.44
N ALA A 172 -17.46 15.85 5.05
CA ALA A 172 -17.55 17.30 4.92
C ALA A 172 -17.57 18.01 6.29
N ARG A 173 -17.79 17.27 7.37
CA ARG A 173 -17.70 17.77 8.76
C ARG A 173 -16.30 17.52 9.30
N GLY A 174 -15.38 18.43 9.03
CA GLY A 174 -14.03 18.38 9.61
C GLY A 174 -14.07 18.43 11.15
N CYS A 175 -13.16 17.70 11.79
CA CYS A 175 -13.00 17.64 13.26
C CYS A 175 -14.26 17.18 14.03
N SER A 176 -15.15 16.41 13.40
CA SER A 176 -16.31 15.77 14.01
C SER A 176 -15.94 14.57 14.91
N ASP A 177 -16.91 13.77 15.35
CA ASP A 177 -16.65 12.59 16.19
C ASP A 177 -15.80 11.57 15.43
N GLY A 178 -14.60 11.29 15.94
CA GLY A 178 -13.62 10.45 15.25
C GLY A 178 -12.24 10.53 15.88
N LEU A 179 -11.39 9.57 15.54
CA LEU A 179 -9.95 9.71 15.73
C LEU A 179 -9.38 10.40 14.49
N HIS A 180 -8.64 11.49 14.72
CA HIS A 180 -8.10 12.33 13.65
C HIS A 180 -6.58 12.26 13.64
N ALA A 181 -6.04 12.00 12.46
CA ALA A 181 -4.63 12.12 12.10
C ALA A 181 -4.56 12.73 10.69
N GLY A 182 -3.44 13.33 10.33
CA GLY A 182 -3.31 13.97 9.02
C GLY A 182 -1.86 14.25 8.64
N ALA A 183 -1.70 14.99 7.54
CA ALA A 183 -0.41 15.39 7.05
C ALA A 183 0.29 16.40 7.97
N LEU A 184 1.62 16.41 7.95
CA LEU A 184 2.43 17.22 8.86
C LEU A 184 2.14 18.72 8.73
N ASN A 185 1.96 19.22 7.51
CA ASN A 185 1.60 20.61 7.19
C ASN A 185 0.28 21.03 7.87
N TYR A 186 -0.76 20.21 7.76
CA TYR A 186 -2.06 20.45 8.37
C TYR A 186 -1.97 20.43 9.89
N VAL A 187 -1.26 19.43 10.43
CA VAL A 187 -1.07 19.26 11.88
C VAL A 187 -0.28 20.42 12.49
N ALA A 188 0.76 20.88 11.81
CA ALA A 188 1.53 22.05 12.22
C ALA A 188 0.69 23.35 12.21
N GLY A 189 -0.40 23.40 11.44
CA GLY A 189 -1.29 24.56 11.39
C GLY A 189 -2.14 24.77 12.65
N TYR A 190 -2.44 23.69 13.41
CA TYR A 190 -3.23 23.78 14.65
C TYR A 190 -2.47 23.35 15.92
N GLY A 191 -1.34 22.65 15.77
CA GLY A 191 -0.40 22.39 16.86
C GLY A 191 0.47 23.62 17.15
N SER A 192 0.82 23.83 18.42
CA SER A 192 1.62 24.96 18.87
C SER A 192 2.73 24.50 19.81
N LEU A 193 3.97 24.53 19.32
CA LEU A 193 5.15 24.25 20.13
C LEU A 193 5.33 25.28 21.24
N GLU A 194 4.97 26.54 21.00
CA GLU A 194 5.01 27.61 22.01
C GLU A 194 4.04 27.34 23.18
N SER A 195 2.90 26.70 22.89
CA SER A 195 1.93 26.28 23.90
C SER A 195 2.28 24.94 24.56
N GLY A 196 3.43 24.36 24.23
CA GLY A 196 3.91 23.08 24.77
C GLY A 196 3.27 21.83 24.15
N ASP A 197 2.57 21.97 23.02
CA ASP A 197 2.10 20.80 22.27
C ASP A 197 3.26 19.98 21.73
N ARG A 198 2.97 18.72 21.40
CA ARG A 198 3.88 17.80 20.73
C ARG A 198 3.24 17.34 19.42
N ILE A 199 4.04 17.19 18.37
CA ILE A 199 3.62 16.49 17.15
C ILE A 199 4.19 15.08 17.20
N VAL A 200 3.33 14.09 17.07
CA VAL A 200 3.68 12.67 17.10
C VAL A 200 3.32 12.01 15.77
N ILE A 201 4.10 11.00 15.39
CA ILE A 201 3.74 10.07 14.33
C ILE A 201 2.78 9.05 14.94
N VAL A 202 1.68 8.80 14.26
CA VAL A 202 0.60 7.88 14.67
C VAL A 202 0.27 6.90 13.56
#